data_AF-A0AAP0DPC8-F1
#
_entry.id   AF-A0AAP0DPC8-F1
#
_cell.length_a   1.000
_cell.length_b   1.000
_cell.length_c   1.000
_cell.angle_alpha   90.00
_cell.angle_beta   90.00
_cell.angle_gamma   90.00
#
_symmetry.space_group_name_H-M   'P 1'
#
loop_
_entity.id
_entity.type
_entity.pdbx_description
1 polymer ?
#
loop_
_entity_poly.entity_id
_entity_poly.type
_entity_poly.pdbx_seq_one_letter_code
_entity_poly.pdbx_strand_id
1 'polypeptide(L)'
;MDIEQKQEELIEHFVNKASNFKGSSIASLIGEATSHPSLFAFSEILSVPNVIELQGTEHSIYLNLLRMFAHGTWSEYKRNVSNLPPLAPDQILKLKQLTVLTLAEANKVLPYDVLMQELDVINVRELEDFLINECMYVGIVRGKLDQLQRCFQVQFAAGRDLRPGQLGSMIHTLSDWLSTSDNLLITIQEKIKWADTMSELDKKHKKESDERMEEVKKTLSLKKSQTVSRKTLTSEGMKRCSPNLETTPLGLRSWGVASD
;
A
#
# COMPACT_ATOMS: atom_id res chain seq x y z
N MET A 1 1.45 2.79 -20.51
CA MET A 1 1.52 2.32 -21.90
C MET A 1 1.57 3.46 -22.91
N ASP A 2 0.50 4.21 -23.20
CA ASP A 2 0.55 5.23 -24.28
C ASP A 2 1.55 6.39 -24.02
N ILE A 3 1.71 6.82 -22.76
CA ILE A 3 2.67 7.88 -22.40
C ILE A 3 4.12 7.38 -22.43
N GLU A 4 4.35 6.14 -22.00
CA GLU A 4 5.69 5.54 -21.94
C GLU A 4 6.24 5.28 -23.36
N GLN A 5 5.40 4.77 -24.28
CA GLN A 5 5.79 4.57 -25.68
C GLN A 5 6.12 5.89 -26.37
N LYS A 6 5.29 6.92 -26.15
CA LYS A 6 5.55 8.26 -26.70
C LYS A 6 6.81 8.90 -26.11
N GLN A 7 7.14 8.58 -24.85
CA GLN A 7 8.39 9.04 -24.23
C GLN A 7 9.61 8.36 -24.84
N GLU A 8 9.55 7.07 -25.13
CA GLU A 8 10.66 6.31 -25.75
C GLU A 8 11.11 6.94 -27.07
N GLU A 9 10.17 7.22 -27.99
CA GLU A 9 10.46 7.87 -29.28
C GLU A 9 11.11 9.25 -29.11
N LEU A 10 10.65 10.03 -28.12
CA LEU A 10 11.19 11.35 -27.82
C LEU A 10 12.60 11.25 -27.23
N ILE A 11 12.82 10.33 -26.29
CA ILE A 11 14.13 10.09 -25.69
C ILE A 11 15.12 9.70 -26.79
N GLU A 12 14.76 8.75 -27.66
CA GLU A 12 15.61 8.35 -28.78
C GLU A 12 15.93 9.54 -29.70
N HIS A 13 14.92 10.37 -30.03
CA HIS A 13 15.11 11.58 -30.82
C HIS A 13 16.12 12.55 -30.20
N PHE A 14 15.99 12.84 -28.90
CA PHE A 14 16.90 13.76 -28.19
C PHE A 14 18.29 13.17 -27.99
N VAL A 15 18.41 11.86 -27.72
CA VAL A 15 19.71 11.15 -27.60
C VAL A 15 20.46 11.17 -28.93
N ASN A 16 19.76 10.91 -30.04
CA ASN A 16 20.33 10.97 -31.39
C ASN A 16 20.81 12.39 -31.74
N LYS A 17 20.04 13.42 -31.41
CA LYS A 17 20.47 14.81 -31.59
C LYS A 17 21.68 15.15 -30.70
N ALA A 18 21.65 14.77 -29.42
CA ALA A 18 22.73 15.02 -28.47
C ALA A 18 24.05 14.39 -28.93
N SER A 19 23.99 13.20 -29.54
CA SER A 19 25.15 12.48 -30.08
C SER A 19 25.77 13.15 -31.31
N ASN A 20 25.00 13.94 -32.05
CA ASN A 20 25.46 14.63 -33.27
C ASN A 20 25.87 16.10 -33.02
N PHE A 21 25.42 16.71 -31.93
CA PHE A 21 25.70 18.11 -31.59
C PHE A 21 26.94 18.27 -30.72
N LYS A 22 27.56 19.44 -30.77
CA LYS A 22 28.74 19.81 -29.96
C LYS A 22 28.59 21.21 -29.36
N GLY A 23 29.16 21.42 -28.18
CA GLY A 23 29.26 22.74 -27.54
C GLY A 23 27.90 23.43 -27.35
N SER A 24 27.78 24.66 -27.86
CA SER A 24 26.60 25.51 -27.68
C SER A 24 25.29 24.90 -28.22
N SER A 25 25.35 24.04 -29.25
CA SER A 25 24.16 23.34 -29.77
C SER A 25 23.55 22.38 -28.76
N ILE A 26 24.36 21.81 -27.86
CA ILE A 26 23.88 20.93 -26.79
C ILE A 26 23.16 21.75 -25.71
N ALA A 27 23.62 22.96 -25.40
CA ALA A 27 22.94 23.85 -24.46
C ALA A 27 21.52 24.20 -24.95
N SER A 28 21.37 24.51 -26.24
CA SER A 28 20.04 24.72 -26.85
C SER A 28 19.18 23.46 -26.82
N LEU A 29 19.76 22.29 -27.10
CA LEU A 29 19.07 21.01 -27.03
C LEU A 29 18.55 20.69 -25.62
N ILE A 30 19.35 20.98 -24.59
CA ILE A 30 18.93 20.82 -23.19
C ILE A 30 17.75 21.75 -22.88
N GLY A 31 17.78 22.99 -23.38
CA GLY A 31 16.65 23.93 -23.28
C GLY A 31 15.37 23.38 -23.92
N GLU A 32 15.47 22.84 -25.13
CA GLU A 32 14.36 22.19 -25.84
C GLU A 32 13.83 20.96 -25.07
N ALA A 33 14.71 20.05 -24.66
CA ALA A 33 14.34 18.83 -23.95
C ALA A 33 13.65 19.13 -22.61
N THR A 34 14.22 20.04 -21.82
CA THR A 34 13.65 20.44 -20.52
C THR A 34 12.33 21.22 -20.66
N SER A 35 12.03 21.81 -21.81
CA SER A 35 10.76 22.49 -22.08
C SER A 35 9.70 21.59 -22.74
N HIS A 36 10.09 20.43 -23.29
CA HIS A 36 9.18 19.59 -24.09
C HIS A 36 8.05 18.97 -23.25
N PRO A 37 6.76 19.20 -23.52
CA PRO A 37 5.66 18.89 -22.59
C PRO A 37 5.45 17.40 -22.30
N SER A 38 5.91 16.50 -23.18
CA SER A 38 5.75 15.04 -23.01
C SER A 38 7.02 14.32 -22.53
N LEU A 39 8.14 15.02 -22.34
CA LEU A 39 9.41 14.40 -21.93
C LEU A 39 9.66 14.62 -20.43
N PHE A 40 9.69 13.51 -19.67
CA PHE A 40 9.88 13.51 -18.21
C PHE A 40 11.06 12.66 -17.72
N ALA A 41 11.72 11.93 -18.61
CA ALA A 41 12.94 11.16 -18.34
C ALA A 41 14.12 11.78 -19.08
N PHE A 42 15.25 11.90 -18.39
CA PHE A 42 16.43 12.63 -18.84
C PHE A 42 17.74 11.86 -18.63
N SER A 43 17.71 10.69 -17.97
CA SER A 43 18.90 9.89 -17.65
C SER A 43 19.69 9.48 -18.89
N GLU A 44 18.99 9.07 -19.94
CA GLU A 44 19.57 8.63 -21.20
C GLU A 44 20.27 9.79 -21.91
N ILE A 45 19.62 10.97 -21.93
CA ILE A 45 20.20 12.19 -22.48
C ILE A 45 21.42 12.63 -21.67
N LEU A 46 21.34 12.54 -20.33
CA LEU A 46 22.43 12.85 -19.42
C LEU A 46 23.62 11.90 -19.57
N SER A 47 23.39 10.66 -20.02
CA SER A 47 24.41 9.64 -20.23
C SER A 47 25.14 9.77 -21.57
N VAL A 48 24.71 10.67 -22.46
CA VAL A 48 25.37 10.90 -23.76
C VAL A 48 26.76 11.52 -23.53
N PRO A 49 27.85 10.97 -24.10
CA PRO A 49 29.20 11.47 -23.89
C PRO A 49 29.36 12.97 -24.17
N ASN A 50 28.80 13.47 -25.28
CA ASN A 50 28.85 14.88 -25.64
C ASN A 50 28.21 15.81 -24.59
N VAL A 51 27.19 15.32 -23.88
CA VAL A 51 26.52 16.07 -22.80
C VAL A 51 27.40 16.10 -21.55
N ILE A 52 28.06 14.97 -21.23
CA ILE A 52 29.00 14.87 -20.11
C ILE A 52 30.24 15.75 -20.36
N GLU A 53 30.71 15.84 -21.61
CA GLU A 53 31.83 16.70 -22.03
C GLU A 53 31.58 18.20 -21.80
N LEU A 54 30.32 18.62 -21.59
CA LEU A 54 30.04 20.00 -21.17
C LEU A 54 30.60 20.32 -19.77
N GLN A 55 30.93 19.30 -18.97
CA GLN A 55 31.56 19.48 -17.67
C GLN A 55 32.93 20.15 -17.84
N GLY A 56 33.13 21.29 -17.17
CA GLY A 56 34.35 22.09 -17.26
C GLY A 56 34.37 23.10 -18.41
N THR A 57 33.31 23.16 -19.23
CA THR A 57 33.12 24.20 -20.25
C THR A 57 32.28 25.37 -19.72
N GLU A 58 32.20 26.44 -20.52
CA GLU A 58 31.29 27.58 -20.27
C GLU A 58 29.80 27.19 -20.20
N HIS A 59 29.43 26.02 -20.76
CA HIS A 59 28.06 25.50 -20.78
C HIS A 59 27.77 24.50 -19.64
N SER A 60 28.68 24.35 -18.68
CA SER A 60 28.51 23.46 -17.52
C SER A 60 27.24 23.74 -16.69
N ILE A 61 26.74 24.99 -16.72
CA ILE A 61 25.47 25.37 -16.08
C ILE A 61 24.26 24.63 -16.67
N TYR A 62 24.28 24.28 -17.96
CA TYR A 62 23.20 23.54 -18.62
C TYR A 62 23.25 22.05 -18.28
N LEU A 63 24.44 21.50 -18.06
CA LEU A 63 24.58 20.14 -17.52
C LEU A 63 23.99 20.05 -16.11
N ASN A 64 24.26 21.04 -15.26
CA ASN A 64 23.66 21.12 -13.92
C ASN A 64 22.13 21.30 -13.99
N LEU A 65 21.64 22.06 -14.98
CA LEU A 65 20.21 22.17 -15.26
C LEU A 65 19.61 20.79 -15.58
N LEU A 66 20.21 20.03 -16.51
CA LEU A 66 19.70 18.71 -16.87
C LEU A 66 19.69 17.75 -15.66
N ARG A 67 20.75 17.79 -14.82
CA ARG A 67 20.80 17.04 -13.55
C ARG A 67 19.69 17.45 -12.57
N MET A 68 19.35 18.75 -12.51
CA MET A 68 18.24 19.25 -11.71
C MET A 68 16.90 18.68 -12.18
N PHE A 69 16.68 18.56 -13.49
CA PHE A 69 15.46 17.95 -14.03
C PHE A 69 15.43 16.42 -13.81
N ALA A 70 16.55 15.74 -13.98
CA ALA A 70 16.62 14.29 -13.75
C ALA A 70 16.37 13.93 -12.28
N HIS A 71 17.00 14.63 -11.34
CA HIS A 71 17.04 14.17 -9.95
C HIS A 71 16.53 15.16 -8.91
N GLY A 72 16.48 16.46 -9.24
CA GLY A 72 16.18 17.50 -8.26
C GLY A 72 14.70 17.85 -8.12
N THR A 73 14.39 18.88 -7.33
CA THR A 73 13.01 19.36 -7.10
C THR A 73 12.91 20.88 -7.26
N TRP A 74 11.67 21.40 -7.33
CA TRP A 74 11.42 22.84 -7.38
C TRP A 74 12.06 23.60 -6.21
N SER A 75 11.93 23.06 -4.99
CA SER A 75 12.58 23.62 -3.80
C SER A 75 14.11 23.62 -3.90
N GLU A 76 14.71 22.59 -4.47
CA GLU A 76 16.17 22.53 -4.71
C GLU A 76 16.63 23.54 -5.76
N TYR A 77 15.86 23.74 -6.83
CA TYR A 77 16.13 24.80 -7.80
C TYR A 77 16.09 26.18 -7.14
N LYS A 78 15.06 26.48 -6.32
CA LYS A 78 14.95 27.77 -5.60
C LYS A 78 16.14 28.03 -4.67
N ARG A 79 16.73 27.00 -4.08
CA ARG A 79 17.95 27.14 -3.25
C ARG A 79 19.23 27.36 -4.07
N ASN A 80 19.24 26.93 -5.33
CA ASN A 80 20.43 26.92 -6.19
C ASN A 80 20.33 27.87 -7.40
N VAL A 81 19.43 28.85 -7.38
CA VAL A 81 19.18 29.78 -8.50
C VAL A 81 20.45 30.53 -8.93
N SER A 82 21.39 30.79 -8.02
CA SER A 82 22.66 31.46 -8.35
C SER A 82 23.59 30.64 -9.26
N ASN A 83 23.42 29.30 -9.29
CA ASN A 83 24.29 28.38 -10.01
C ASN A 83 23.61 27.74 -11.24
N LEU A 84 22.38 28.15 -11.53
CA LEU A 84 21.56 27.60 -12.62
C LEU A 84 21.03 28.71 -13.52
N PRO A 85 20.82 28.45 -14.82
CA PRO A 85 20.21 29.43 -15.71
C PRO A 85 18.74 29.69 -15.31
N PRO A 86 18.21 30.89 -15.62
CA PRO A 86 16.81 31.21 -15.38
C PRO A 86 15.92 30.29 -16.22
N LEU A 87 14.88 29.75 -15.59
CA LEU A 87 13.94 28.83 -16.24
C LEU A 87 12.83 29.58 -17.00
N ALA A 88 12.50 29.06 -18.19
CA ALA A 88 11.30 29.42 -18.92
C ALA A 88 10.03 28.91 -18.20
N PRO A 89 8.84 29.48 -18.48
CA PRO A 89 7.59 29.03 -17.86
C PRO A 89 7.33 27.53 -18.01
N ASP A 90 7.60 26.96 -19.20
CA ASP A 90 7.40 25.53 -19.47
C ASP A 90 8.36 24.64 -18.66
N GLN A 91 9.58 25.13 -18.43
CA GLN A 91 10.57 24.44 -17.59
C GLN A 91 10.17 24.48 -16.11
N ILE A 92 9.65 25.62 -15.64
CA ILE A 92 9.12 25.76 -14.26
C ILE A 92 7.97 24.78 -14.05
N LEU A 93 7.01 24.78 -14.97
CA LEU A 93 5.87 23.86 -14.98
C LEU A 93 6.34 22.41 -14.87
N LYS A 94 7.28 22.01 -15.73
CA LYS A 94 7.82 20.66 -15.73
C LYS A 94 8.56 20.31 -14.44
N LEU A 95 9.37 21.20 -13.89
CA LEU A 95 10.09 20.92 -12.65
C LEU A 95 9.11 20.76 -11.46
N LYS A 96 8.01 21.52 -11.45
CA LYS A 96 6.91 21.32 -10.49
C LYS A 96 6.22 19.96 -10.68
N GLN A 97 5.93 19.55 -11.93
CA GLN A 97 5.37 18.22 -12.22
C GLN A 97 6.29 17.09 -11.73
N LEU A 98 7.59 17.18 -12.00
CA LEU A 98 8.61 16.21 -11.55
C LEU A 98 8.74 16.17 -10.01
N THR A 99 8.51 17.31 -9.35
CA THR A 99 8.46 17.39 -7.89
C THR A 99 7.27 16.61 -7.34
N VAL A 100 6.09 16.71 -7.96
CA VAL A 100 4.93 15.88 -7.57
C VAL A 100 5.23 14.39 -7.73
N LEU A 101 5.87 13.97 -8.83
CA LEU A 101 6.27 12.57 -9.02
C LEU A 101 7.21 12.08 -7.93
N THR A 102 8.18 12.91 -7.54
CA THR A 102 9.12 12.59 -6.45
C THR A 102 8.41 12.44 -5.10
N LEU A 103 7.42 13.30 -4.82
CA LEU A 103 6.62 13.19 -3.59
C LEU A 103 5.74 11.93 -3.60
N ALA A 104 5.14 11.62 -4.74
CA ALA A 104 4.28 10.46 -4.95
C ALA A 104 5.03 9.12 -4.91
N GLU A 105 6.33 9.12 -5.22
CA GLU A 105 7.22 7.97 -5.04
C GLU A 105 7.34 7.61 -3.56
N ALA A 106 7.51 8.62 -2.68
CA ALA A 106 7.70 8.41 -1.26
C ALA A 106 6.40 8.11 -0.49
N ASN A 107 5.30 8.77 -0.85
CA ASN A 107 4.05 8.70 -0.09
C ASN A 107 2.82 8.55 -0.99
N LYS A 108 1.92 7.62 -0.64
CA LYS A 108 0.64 7.43 -1.35
C LYS A 108 -0.45 8.43 -0.96
N VAL A 109 -0.30 9.12 0.16
CA VAL A 109 -1.19 10.21 0.58
C VAL A 109 -0.36 11.46 0.75
N LEU A 110 -0.61 12.46 -0.09
CA LEU A 110 0.14 13.70 -0.14
C LEU A 110 -0.70 14.83 0.48
N PRO A 111 -0.34 15.35 1.66
CA PRO A 111 -1.02 16.49 2.26
C PRO A 111 -0.88 17.74 1.38
N TYR A 112 -1.95 18.52 1.28
CA TYR A 112 -1.96 19.76 0.50
C TYR A 112 -0.91 20.75 0.99
N ASP A 113 -0.70 20.86 2.31
CA ASP A 113 0.24 21.82 2.86
C ASP A 113 1.69 21.52 2.43
N VAL A 114 2.06 20.23 2.31
CA VAL A 114 3.37 19.80 1.78
C VAL A 114 3.47 20.11 0.29
N LEU A 115 2.43 19.80 -0.50
CA LEU A 115 2.41 20.09 -1.93
C LEU A 115 2.48 21.60 -2.20
N MET A 116 1.74 22.41 -1.45
CA MET A 116 1.75 23.86 -1.56
C MET A 116 3.14 24.44 -1.25
N GLN A 117 3.80 23.93 -0.20
CA GLN A 117 5.17 24.34 0.15
C GLN A 117 6.18 23.96 -0.93
N GLU A 118 6.18 22.69 -1.36
CA GLU A 118 7.17 22.17 -2.32
C GLU A 118 6.97 22.71 -3.74
N LEU A 119 5.73 23.07 -4.12
CA LEU A 119 5.41 23.64 -5.43
C LEU A 119 5.35 25.16 -5.43
N ASP A 120 5.48 25.80 -4.26
CA ASP A 120 5.35 27.24 -4.08
C ASP A 120 4.00 27.78 -4.58
N VAL A 121 2.92 27.14 -4.12
CA VAL A 121 1.53 27.46 -4.48
C VAL A 121 0.80 27.96 -3.23
N ILE A 122 0.16 29.11 -3.34
CA ILE A 122 -0.38 29.84 -2.17
C ILE A 122 -1.77 29.36 -1.79
N ASN A 123 -2.57 28.93 -2.77
CA ASN A 123 -3.98 28.61 -2.56
C ASN A 123 -4.32 27.19 -3.01
N VAL A 124 -5.32 26.61 -2.34
CA VAL A 124 -5.77 25.23 -2.62
C VAL A 124 -6.33 25.10 -4.04
N ARG A 125 -7.00 26.13 -4.55
CA ARG A 125 -7.62 26.08 -5.87
C ARG A 125 -6.58 25.93 -6.98
N GLU A 126 -5.52 26.72 -6.91
CA GLU A 126 -4.37 26.68 -7.82
C GLU A 126 -3.64 25.34 -7.71
N LEU A 127 -3.52 24.78 -6.49
CA LEU A 127 -2.96 23.44 -6.33
C LEU A 127 -3.82 22.38 -7.03
N GLU A 128 -5.15 22.41 -6.82
CA GLU A 128 -6.07 21.45 -7.43
C GLU A 128 -6.09 21.61 -8.96
N ASP A 129 -6.15 22.84 -9.46
CA ASP A 129 -6.09 23.13 -10.90
C ASP A 129 -4.77 22.65 -11.51
N PHE A 130 -3.64 22.85 -10.82
CA PHE A 130 -2.34 22.32 -11.24
C PHE A 130 -2.32 20.79 -11.27
N LEU A 131 -2.80 20.12 -10.21
CA LEU A 131 -2.83 18.66 -10.16
C LEU A 131 -3.74 18.09 -11.27
N ILE A 132 -4.89 18.70 -11.54
CA ILE A 132 -5.83 18.23 -12.56
C ILE A 132 -5.28 18.48 -13.97
N ASN A 133 -4.99 19.74 -14.30
CA ASN A 133 -4.67 20.15 -15.67
C ASN A 133 -3.25 19.78 -16.06
N GLU A 134 -2.29 19.95 -15.14
CA GLU A 134 -0.87 19.80 -15.46
C GLU A 134 -0.35 18.41 -15.13
N CYS A 135 -0.97 17.66 -14.21
CA CYS A 135 -0.46 16.34 -13.82
C CYS A 135 -1.39 15.19 -14.25
N MET A 136 -2.68 15.24 -13.91
CA MET A 136 -3.62 14.15 -14.20
C MET A 136 -4.01 14.09 -15.67
N TYR A 137 -4.26 15.24 -16.30
CA TYR A 137 -4.62 15.30 -17.72
C TYR A 137 -3.46 14.87 -18.62
N VAL A 138 -2.23 15.26 -18.27
CA VAL A 138 -1.01 14.77 -18.93
C VAL A 138 -0.80 13.28 -18.67
N GLY A 139 -1.36 12.74 -17.59
CA GLY A 139 -1.37 11.33 -17.24
C GLY A 139 -0.13 10.84 -16.49
N ILE A 140 0.67 11.76 -15.96
CA ILE A 140 1.85 11.43 -15.14
C ILE A 140 1.45 10.96 -13.74
N VAL A 141 0.29 11.37 -13.23
CA VAL A 141 -0.27 10.90 -11.95
C VAL A 141 -1.74 10.55 -12.11
N ARG A 142 -2.22 9.61 -11.30
CA ARG A 142 -3.65 9.34 -11.15
C ARG A 142 -3.97 9.14 -9.67
N GLY A 143 -5.11 9.65 -9.25
CA GLY A 143 -5.52 9.58 -7.86
C GLY A 143 -6.80 10.34 -7.60
N LYS A 144 -7.11 10.53 -6.31
CA LYS A 144 -8.29 11.27 -5.86
C LYS A 144 -7.88 12.45 -4.99
N LEU A 145 -8.51 13.59 -5.24
CA LEU A 145 -8.40 14.77 -4.40
C LEU A 145 -9.44 14.67 -3.28
N ASP A 146 -9.00 14.68 -2.03
CA ASP A 146 -9.85 14.72 -0.85
C ASP A 146 -9.75 16.10 -0.22
N GLN A 147 -10.75 16.93 -0.51
CA GLN A 147 -10.81 18.30 -0.02
C GLN A 147 -11.09 18.39 1.49
N LEU A 148 -11.77 17.38 2.07
CA LEU A 148 -12.08 17.33 3.49
C LEU A 148 -10.82 17.02 4.31
N GLN A 149 -10.06 16.02 3.88
CA GLN A 149 -8.78 15.64 4.51
C GLN A 149 -7.60 16.49 4.03
N ARG A 150 -7.82 17.39 3.06
CA ARG A 150 -6.79 18.24 2.43
C ARG A 150 -5.60 17.40 1.95
N CYS A 151 -5.88 16.33 1.22
CA CYS A 151 -4.85 15.44 0.71
C CYS A 151 -5.14 14.91 -0.69
N PHE A 152 -4.08 14.57 -1.40
CA PHE A 152 -4.13 13.88 -2.67
C PHE A 152 -3.76 12.41 -2.47
N GLN A 153 -4.71 11.51 -2.72
CA GLN A 153 -4.50 10.06 -2.63
C GLN A 153 -4.01 9.54 -3.98
N VAL A 154 -2.72 9.22 -4.05
CA VAL A 154 -2.05 8.74 -5.26
C VAL A 154 -2.33 7.27 -5.47
N GLN A 155 -2.91 6.94 -6.61
CA GLN A 155 -3.11 5.55 -7.07
C GLN A 155 -1.99 5.12 -8.02
N PHE A 156 -1.55 6.04 -8.86
CA PHE A 156 -0.49 5.83 -9.83
C PHE A 156 0.35 7.09 -9.96
N ALA A 157 1.66 6.91 -10.12
CA ALA A 157 2.59 7.94 -10.51
C ALA A 157 3.57 7.30 -11.51
N ALA A 158 3.86 8.01 -12.59
CA ALA A 158 4.87 7.61 -13.55
C ALA A 158 6.25 7.58 -12.88
N GLY A 159 7.10 6.66 -13.32
CA GLY A 159 8.49 6.63 -12.89
C GLY A 159 9.24 7.86 -13.39
N ARG A 160 10.07 8.44 -12.54
CA ARG A 160 11.09 9.41 -12.93
C ARG A 160 12.43 8.70 -13.13
N ASP A 161 13.44 9.44 -13.53
CA ASP A 161 14.84 9.03 -13.59
C ASP A 161 15.37 8.42 -12.29
N LEU A 162 16.04 7.28 -12.42
CA LEU A 162 16.71 6.60 -11.33
C LEU A 162 17.97 7.37 -10.92
N ARG A 163 18.09 7.68 -9.62
CA ARG A 163 19.32 8.18 -9.04
C ARG A 163 20.35 7.05 -8.93
N PRO A 164 21.65 7.36 -9.07
CA PRO A 164 22.71 6.38 -8.81
C PRO A 164 22.52 5.73 -7.43
N GLY A 165 22.46 4.39 -7.40
CA GLY A 165 22.26 3.60 -6.17
C GLY A 165 20.81 3.22 -5.83
N GLN A 166 19.79 3.84 -6.42
CA GLN A 166 18.39 3.47 -6.15
C GLN A 166 18.05 2.05 -6.62
N LEU A 167 18.69 1.56 -7.69
CA LEU A 167 18.48 0.21 -8.21
C LEU A 167 18.73 -0.88 -7.15
N GLY A 168 19.77 -0.70 -6.31
CA GLY A 168 20.06 -1.64 -5.22
C GLY A 168 18.94 -1.68 -4.18
N SER A 169 18.38 -0.52 -3.83
CA SER A 169 17.23 -0.43 -2.93
C SER A 169 15.99 -1.10 -3.53
N MET A 170 15.74 -0.94 -4.83
CA MET A 170 14.61 -1.59 -5.51
C MET A 170 14.74 -3.12 -5.47
N ILE A 171 15.93 -3.64 -5.76
CA ILE A 171 16.22 -5.09 -5.70
C ILE A 171 15.98 -5.61 -4.28
N HIS A 172 16.44 -4.87 -3.26
CA HIS A 172 16.25 -5.26 -1.87
C HIS A 172 14.76 -5.29 -1.49
N THR A 173 14.01 -4.22 -1.77
CA THR A 173 12.57 -4.14 -1.47
C THR A 173 11.78 -5.27 -2.15
N LEU A 174 12.10 -5.60 -3.40
CA LEU A 174 11.46 -6.73 -4.11
C LEU A 174 11.83 -8.08 -3.49
N SER A 175 13.08 -8.24 -3.06
CA SER A 175 13.54 -9.47 -2.39
C SER A 175 12.86 -9.67 -1.03
N ASP A 176 12.70 -8.61 -0.25
CA ASP A 176 12.00 -8.64 1.03
C ASP A 176 10.51 -8.95 0.85
N TRP A 177 9.89 -8.40 -0.20
CA TRP A 177 8.50 -8.69 -0.53
C TRP A 177 8.30 -10.15 -0.95
N LEU A 178 9.22 -10.70 -1.74
CA LEU A 178 9.22 -12.12 -2.12
C LEU A 178 9.35 -13.00 -0.86
N SER A 179 10.32 -12.72 -0.01
CA SER A 179 10.51 -13.48 1.23
C SER A 179 9.29 -13.40 2.15
N THR A 180 8.68 -12.22 2.28
CA THR A 180 7.45 -12.05 3.05
C THR A 180 6.31 -12.89 2.48
N SER A 181 6.18 -12.92 1.16
CA SER A 181 5.15 -13.71 0.46
C SER A 181 5.34 -15.21 0.67
N ASP A 182 6.58 -15.69 0.59
CA ASP A 182 6.92 -17.09 0.87
C ASP A 182 6.61 -17.48 2.31
N ASN A 183 6.96 -16.61 3.27
CA ASN A 183 6.65 -16.84 4.69
C ASN A 183 5.14 -16.88 4.96
N LEU A 184 4.36 -16.02 4.30
CA LEU A 184 2.90 -16.05 4.38
C LEU A 184 2.33 -17.35 3.82
N LEU A 185 2.85 -17.83 2.68
CA LEU A 185 2.45 -19.11 2.10
C LEU A 185 2.74 -20.28 3.03
N ILE A 186 3.93 -20.33 3.63
CA ILE A 186 4.29 -21.36 4.62
C ILE A 186 3.31 -21.32 5.80
N THR A 187 3.06 -20.13 6.35
CA THR A 187 2.13 -19.94 7.47
C THR A 187 0.72 -20.44 7.13
N ILE A 188 0.22 -20.12 5.94
CA ILE A 188 -1.11 -20.60 5.48
C ILE A 188 -1.10 -22.13 5.36
N GLN A 189 -0.07 -22.73 4.78
CA GLN A 189 0.05 -24.18 4.65
C GLN A 189 0.09 -24.89 6.02
N GLU A 190 0.77 -24.32 7.01
CA GLU A 190 0.77 -24.84 8.38
C GLU A 190 -0.60 -24.75 9.03
N LYS A 191 -1.33 -23.64 8.83
CA LYS A 191 -2.70 -23.49 9.34
C LYS A 191 -3.67 -24.48 8.72
N ILE A 192 -3.53 -24.78 7.43
CA ILE A 192 -4.32 -25.83 6.75
C ILE A 192 -4.05 -27.19 7.38
N LYS A 193 -2.76 -27.59 7.51
CA LYS A 193 -2.39 -28.88 8.13
C LYS A 193 -2.90 -29.01 9.57
N TRP A 194 -2.82 -27.93 10.34
CA TRP A 194 -3.34 -27.89 11.70
C TRP A 194 -4.87 -28.07 11.73
N ALA A 195 -5.59 -27.38 10.85
CA ALA A 195 -7.04 -27.50 10.74
C ALA A 195 -7.49 -28.90 10.31
N ASP A 196 -6.79 -29.52 9.35
CA ASP A 196 -7.04 -30.90 8.93
C ASP A 196 -6.82 -31.88 10.08
N THR A 197 -5.70 -31.73 10.81
CA THR A 197 -5.39 -32.59 11.96
C THR A 197 -6.42 -32.45 13.07
N MET A 198 -6.83 -31.21 13.39
CA MET A 198 -7.86 -30.95 14.40
C MET A 198 -9.22 -31.51 13.97
N SER A 199 -9.58 -31.35 12.69
CA SER A 199 -10.81 -31.92 12.12
C SER A 199 -10.85 -33.44 12.23
N GLU A 200 -9.73 -34.13 11.95
CA GLU A 200 -9.64 -35.58 12.11
C GLU A 200 -9.70 -36.03 13.58
N LEU A 201 -9.07 -35.28 14.50
CA LEU A 201 -9.18 -35.54 15.94
C LEU A 201 -10.61 -35.35 16.45
N ASP A 202 -11.28 -34.28 16.03
CA ASP A 202 -12.67 -34.00 16.40
C ASP A 202 -13.64 -35.05 15.85
N LYS A 203 -13.45 -35.49 14.60
CA LYS A 203 -14.24 -36.60 14.02
C LYS A 203 -14.06 -37.88 14.82
N LYS A 204 -12.82 -38.21 15.21
CA LYS A 204 -12.53 -39.40 16.03
C LYS A 204 -13.17 -39.29 17.41
N HIS A 205 -12.99 -38.16 18.09
CA HIS A 205 -13.57 -37.93 19.42
C HIS A 205 -15.11 -37.98 19.39
N LYS A 206 -15.73 -37.42 18.35
CA LYS A 206 -17.18 -37.50 18.14
C LYS A 206 -17.64 -38.93 17.95
N LYS A 207 -16.95 -39.70 17.10
CA LYS A 207 -17.24 -41.13 16.89
C LYS A 207 -17.13 -41.95 18.18
N GLU A 208 -16.06 -41.77 18.96
CA GLU A 208 -15.90 -42.45 20.24
C GLU A 208 -16.99 -42.07 21.26
N SER A 209 -17.39 -40.79 21.29
CA SER A 209 -18.48 -40.32 22.14
C SER A 209 -19.83 -40.94 21.76
N ASP A 210 -20.12 -41.01 20.45
CA ASP A 210 -21.34 -41.62 19.93
C ASP A 210 -21.38 -43.14 20.23
N GLU A 211 -20.26 -43.85 20.08
CA GLU A 211 -20.14 -45.27 20.43
C GLU A 211 -20.38 -45.51 21.93
N ARG A 212 -19.75 -44.72 22.82
CA ARG A 212 -20.00 -44.79 24.27
C ARG A 212 -21.46 -44.50 24.62
N MET A 213 -22.08 -43.53 23.96
CA MET A 213 -23.50 -43.23 24.16
C MET A 213 -24.37 -44.45 23.81
N GLU A 214 -24.10 -45.12 22.69
CA GLU A 214 -24.85 -46.31 22.28
C GLU A 214 -24.63 -47.50 23.23
N GLU A 215 -23.42 -47.68 23.76
CA GLU A 215 -23.12 -48.69 24.80
C GLU A 215 -23.89 -48.41 26.10
N VAL A 216 -23.92 -47.15 26.54
CA VAL A 216 -24.71 -46.74 27.73
C VAL A 216 -26.20 -46.98 27.48
N LYS A 217 -26.73 -46.65 26.31
CA LYS A 217 -28.14 -46.95 25.95
C LYS A 217 -28.43 -48.46 26.01
N LYS A 218 -27.56 -49.31 25.45
CA LYS A 218 -27.71 -50.77 25.48
C LYS A 218 -27.70 -51.33 26.90
N THR A 219 -26.74 -50.91 27.73
CA THR A 219 -26.63 -51.38 29.13
C THR A 219 -27.81 -50.93 29.99
N LEU A 220 -28.34 -49.71 29.76
CA LEU A 220 -29.56 -49.24 30.41
C LEU A 220 -30.78 -50.07 30.02
N SER A 221 -30.90 -50.42 28.73
CA SER A 221 -31.98 -51.27 28.20
C SER A 221 -31.93 -52.69 28.79
N LEU A 222 -30.73 -53.28 28.91
CA LEU A 222 -30.51 -54.59 29.54
C LEU A 222 -30.85 -54.59 31.05
N LYS A 223 -30.49 -53.53 31.79
CA LYS A 223 -30.86 -53.36 33.21
C LYS A 223 -32.38 -53.23 33.39
N LYS A 224 -33.07 -52.56 32.45
CA LYS A 224 -34.54 -52.46 32.44
C LYS A 224 -35.20 -53.84 32.31
N SER A 225 -34.59 -54.76 31.57
CA SER A 225 -35.07 -56.14 31.41
C SER A 225 -34.77 -57.05 32.61
N GLN A 226 -33.65 -56.86 33.33
CA GLN A 226 -33.33 -57.64 34.53
C GLN A 226 -34.18 -57.27 35.77
N THR A 227 -34.64 -56.02 35.86
CA THR A 227 -35.44 -55.55 37.01
C THR A 227 -36.86 -56.18 37.06
N VAL A 228 -37.30 -56.82 35.97
CA VAL A 228 -38.62 -57.47 35.88
C VAL A 228 -38.62 -58.93 36.41
N SER A 229 -37.47 -59.50 36.79
CA SER A 229 -37.37 -60.93 37.18
C SER A 229 -37.28 -61.21 38.70
N ARG A 230 -37.48 -60.22 39.58
CA ARG A 230 -37.60 -60.49 41.04
C ARG A 230 -39.07 -60.68 41.42
N LYS A 231 -39.48 -61.95 41.58
CA LYS A 231 -40.83 -62.37 42.00
C LYS A 231 -41.24 -61.75 43.34
N THR A 232 -42.52 -61.39 43.39
CA THR A 232 -43.36 -60.87 44.48
C THR A 232 -43.54 -61.83 45.65
N LEU A 233 -43.63 -61.31 46.87
CA LEU A 233 -44.36 -61.89 48.01
C LEU A 233 -44.87 -60.78 48.95
N THR A 234 -46.18 -60.54 48.82
CA THR A 234 -47.26 -60.13 49.75
C THR A 234 -47.03 -59.40 51.10
N SER A 235 -48.04 -58.55 51.37
CA SER A 235 -48.70 -58.20 52.67
C SER A 235 -47.91 -57.29 53.63
N GLU A 236 -48.47 -56.33 54.36
CA GLU A 236 -49.81 -55.79 54.63
C GLU A 236 -49.59 -54.45 55.37
N GLY A 237 -50.64 -53.64 55.56
CA GLY A 237 -50.70 -52.76 56.74
C GLY A 237 -50.93 -51.26 56.52
N MET A 238 -52.20 -50.92 56.37
CA MET A 238 -52.90 -49.69 56.75
C MET A 238 -52.20 -48.78 57.81
N LYS A 239 -52.10 -47.45 57.56
CA LYS A 239 -52.84 -46.36 58.28
C LYS A 239 -52.26 -44.96 58.03
N ARG A 240 -53.17 -43.99 58.08
CA ARG A 240 -53.07 -42.54 57.80
C ARG A 240 -52.20 -41.77 58.80
N CYS A 241 -51.59 -40.66 58.35
CA CYS A 241 -51.85 -39.29 58.84
C CYS A 241 -50.99 -38.27 58.07
N SER A 242 -51.61 -37.17 57.63
CA SER A 242 -50.93 -35.89 57.38
C SER A 242 -50.85 -35.11 58.71
N PRO A 243 -49.94 -34.14 58.89
CA PRO A 243 -50.25 -32.79 58.39
C PRO A 243 -49.05 -31.93 57.90
N ASN A 244 -49.44 -30.92 57.13
CA ASN A 244 -48.77 -29.70 56.64
C ASN A 244 -47.61 -29.12 57.49
N LEU A 245 -46.63 -28.47 56.84
CA LEU A 245 -46.30 -27.05 57.05
C LEU A 245 -45.33 -26.48 55.99
N GLU A 246 -45.73 -25.32 55.41
CA GLU A 246 -44.97 -24.14 54.95
C GLU A 246 -43.95 -24.26 53.77
N THR A 247 -44.16 -23.67 52.59
CA THR A 247 -44.00 -22.24 52.14
C THR A 247 -42.67 -21.60 52.56
N THR A 248 -41.80 -21.00 51.73
CA THR A 248 -41.95 -20.19 50.49
C THR A 248 -40.54 -19.99 49.83
N PRO A 249 -40.44 -19.37 48.62
CA PRO A 249 -39.21 -19.23 47.82
C PRO A 249 -38.52 -17.87 47.97
N LEU A 250 -37.24 -17.79 47.63
CA LEU A 250 -36.45 -16.56 47.39
C LEU A 250 -35.57 -16.84 46.17
N GLY A 251 -35.48 -16.06 45.10
CA GLY A 251 -35.85 -14.67 44.88
C GLY A 251 -34.70 -14.03 44.10
N LEU A 252 -34.89 -13.79 42.80
CA LEU A 252 -34.00 -12.99 41.97
C LEU A 252 -33.82 -11.59 42.60
N ARG A 253 -32.58 -11.08 42.63
CA ARG A 253 -32.32 -9.64 42.61
C ARG A 253 -31.18 -9.31 41.65
N SER A 254 -31.54 -8.48 40.69
CA SER A 254 -30.70 -7.68 39.81
C SER A 254 -30.60 -6.25 40.39
N TRP A 255 -29.64 -5.49 39.84
CA TRP A 255 -29.42 -4.03 39.86
C TRP A 255 -28.38 -3.49 40.85
N GLY A 256 -27.40 -2.75 40.31
CA GLY A 256 -26.49 -1.90 41.07
C GLY A 256 -25.26 -1.43 40.29
N VAL A 257 -25.41 -0.32 39.57
CA VAL A 257 -24.38 0.46 38.85
C VAL A 257 -23.43 1.16 39.83
N ALA A 258 -22.14 1.29 39.51
CA ALA A 258 -21.31 2.43 39.89
C ALA A 258 -20.06 2.53 39.01
N SER A 259 -19.84 3.73 38.47
CA SER A 259 -18.67 4.20 37.73
C SER A 259 -17.46 4.38 38.65
N ASP A 260 -16.26 4.20 38.08
CA ASP A 260 -15.20 5.22 37.95
C ASP A 260 -14.16 4.73 36.93
#